data_AF-A0A2N5G4C2-F1
#
_entry.id   AF-A0A2N5G4C2-F1
#
_cell.length_a   1.000
_cell.length_b   1.000
_cell.length_c   1.000
_cell.angle_alpha   90.00
_cell.angle_beta   90.00
_cell.angle_gamma   90.00
#
_symmetry.space_group_name_H-M   'P 1'
#
loop_
_entity.id
_entity.type
_entity.pdbx_description
1 polymer ?
#
loop_
_entity_poly.entity_id
_entity_poly.type
_entity_poly.pdbx_seq_one_letter_code
_entity_poly.pdbx_strand_id
1 'polypeptide(L)'
;MGQLTKIHRFQPYEDLKNKSSIFKQHLEEMGSLGYEMLTLIEKELKASSGSIIEESLKLLENNHKDYKSIINDQISLMDILANRYHDHINEMNKQSITVYYEEIETKLPK
;
A
#
# COMPACT_ATOMS: atom_id res chain seq x y z
N MET A 1 -42.97 -4.41 -20.88
CA MET A 1 -41.55 -4.22 -21.26
C MET A 1 -40.69 -5.16 -20.43
N GLY A 2 -39.85 -5.95 -21.09
CA GLY A 2 -38.80 -6.71 -20.42
C GLY A 2 -37.65 -5.81 -20.01
N GLN A 3 -36.90 -6.22 -19.00
CA GLN A 3 -35.68 -5.55 -18.58
C GLN A 3 -34.56 -6.57 -18.36
N LEU A 4 -33.35 -6.23 -18.77
CA LEU A 4 -32.15 -7.01 -18.53
C LEU A 4 -31.09 -6.13 -17.88
N THR A 5 -30.68 -6.47 -16.66
CA THR A 5 -29.59 -5.78 -15.96
C THR A 5 -28.33 -6.63 -15.96
N LYS A 6 -27.20 -6.04 -16.34
CA LYS A 6 -25.89 -6.70 -16.35
C LYS A 6 -24.80 -5.74 -15.89
N ILE A 7 -23.86 -6.23 -15.07
CA ILE A 7 -22.63 -5.51 -14.78
C ILE A 7 -21.72 -5.59 -16.01
N HIS A 8 -21.41 -4.44 -16.58
CA HIS A 8 -20.44 -4.29 -17.65
C HIS A 8 -19.12 -3.77 -17.07
N ARG A 9 -18.00 -4.35 -17.51
CA ARG A 9 -16.65 -3.86 -17.21
C ARG A 9 -16.09 -3.23 -18.47
N PHE A 10 -15.76 -1.94 -18.40
CA PHE A 10 -15.17 -1.20 -19.52
C PHE A 10 -13.70 -1.57 -19.74
N GLN A 11 -13.00 -1.93 -18.67
CA GLN A 11 -11.63 -2.40 -18.70
C GLN A 11 -11.48 -3.68 -17.86
N PRO A 12 -10.49 -4.53 -18.16
CA PRO A 12 -10.12 -5.64 -17.30
C PRO A 12 -9.76 -5.17 -15.88
N TYR A 13 -9.86 -6.08 -14.91
CA TYR A 13 -9.36 -5.83 -13.58
C TYR A 13 -7.83 -5.77 -13.59
N GLU A 14 -7.26 -4.75 -12.95
CA GLU A 14 -5.82 -4.56 -12.87
C GLU A 14 -5.35 -4.49 -11.41
N ASP A 15 -4.19 -5.10 -11.12
CA ASP A 15 -3.49 -4.89 -9.86
C ASP A 15 -2.68 -3.59 -9.93
N LEU A 16 -3.07 -2.63 -9.10
CA LEU A 16 -2.51 -1.28 -9.07
C LEU A 16 -1.67 -1.04 -7.80
N LYS A 17 -1.40 -2.10 -7.03
CA LYS A 17 -0.66 -2.02 -5.76
C LYS A 17 0.85 -1.97 -5.95
N ASN A 18 1.38 -2.19 -7.16
CA ASN A 18 2.82 -2.27 -7.41
C ASN A 18 3.60 -1.03 -6.93
N LYS A 19 3.00 0.17 -7.00
CA LYS A 19 3.66 1.40 -6.51
C LYS A 19 3.91 1.40 -5.00
N SER A 20 3.07 0.71 -4.20
CA SER A 20 3.33 0.59 -2.76
C SER A 20 4.51 -0.34 -2.48
N SER A 21 4.73 -1.36 -3.30
CA SER A 21 5.84 -2.29 -3.12
C SER A 21 7.19 -1.58 -3.12
N ILE A 22 7.42 -0.71 -4.11
CA ILE A 22 8.67 0.04 -4.25
C ILE A 22 8.88 0.97 -3.05
N PHE A 23 7.82 1.68 -2.63
CA PHE A 23 7.90 2.59 -1.49
C PHE A 23 8.21 1.85 -0.19
N LYS A 24 7.54 0.72 0.07
CA LYS A 24 7.80 -0.12 1.24
C LYS A 24 9.23 -0.63 1.26
N GLN A 25 9.74 -1.10 0.12
CA GLN A 25 11.12 -1.56 0.01
C GLN A 25 12.12 -0.47 0.42
N HIS A 26 11.94 0.77 -0.04
CA HIS A 26 12.83 1.86 0.35
C HIS A 26 12.76 2.20 1.84
N LEU A 27 11.59 2.10 2.46
CA LEU A 27 11.45 2.28 3.91
C LEU A 27 12.14 1.16 4.70
N GLU A 28 12.05 -0.09 4.23
CA GLU A 28 12.75 -1.23 4.82
C GLU A 28 14.27 -1.09 4.69
N GLU A 29 14.75 -0.69 3.51
CA GLU A 29 16.17 -0.39 3.27
C GLU A 29 16.67 0.72 4.21
N MET A 30 15.90 1.80 4.36
CA MET A 30 16.23 2.88 5.29
C MET A 30 16.29 2.40 6.75
N GLY A 31 15.35 1.53 7.15
CA GLY A 31 15.35 0.91 8.48
C GLY A 31 16.58 0.03 8.72
N SER A 32 16.98 -0.76 7.71
CA SER A 32 18.18 -1.61 7.77
C SER A 32 19.45 -0.78 7.90
N LEU A 33 19.61 0.26 7.08
CA LEU A 33 20.76 1.17 7.15
C LEU A 33 20.84 1.89 8.51
N GLY A 34 19.69 2.30 9.06
CA GLY A 34 19.63 2.89 10.40
C GLY A 34 20.08 1.92 11.49
N TYR A 35 19.74 0.64 11.38
CA TYR A 35 20.17 -0.40 12.33
C TYR A 35 21.68 -0.71 12.20
N GLU A 36 22.18 -0.78 10.97
CA GLU A 36 23.62 -0.95 10.71
C GLU A 36 24.44 0.20 11.28
N MET A 37 23.97 1.44 11.10
CA MET A 37 24.61 2.63 11.65
C MET A 37 24.65 2.60 13.18
N LEU A 38 23.52 2.27 13.84
CA LEU A 38 23.47 2.12 15.30
C LEU A 38 24.49 1.08 15.79
N THR A 39 24.51 -0.09 15.13
CA THR A 39 25.42 -1.19 15.47
C THR A 39 26.88 -0.80 15.28
N LEU A 40 27.20 -0.01 14.26
CA LEU A 40 28.55 0.51 14.02
C LEU A 40 28.97 1.47 15.14
N ILE A 41 28.09 2.40 15.51
CA ILE A 41 28.34 3.37 16.58
C ILE A 41 28.53 2.65 17.93
N GLU A 42 27.67 1.69 18.26
CA GLU A 42 27.80 0.87 19.48
C GLU A 42 29.14 0.13 19.53
N LYS A 43 29.59 -0.43 18.39
CA LYS A 43 30.88 -1.13 18.31
C LYS A 43 32.06 -0.17 18.49
N GLU A 44 32.04 0.99 17.86
CA GLU A 44 33.11 1.99 18.00
C GLU A 44 33.21 2.55 19.42
N LEU A 45 32.06 2.80 20.05
CA LEU A 45 32.00 3.38 21.38
C LEU A 45 32.16 2.35 22.51
N LYS A 46 32.21 1.05 22.21
CA LYS A 46 32.31 -0.04 23.21
C LYS A 46 33.53 0.07 24.13
N ALA A 47 34.65 0.59 23.64
CA ALA A 47 35.88 0.78 24.42
C ALA A 47 35.95 2.16 25.10
N SER A 48 34.95 3.00 24.87
CA SER A 48 34.91 4.41 25.23
C SER A 48 33.91 4.59 26.37
N SER A 49 34.35 5.13 27.51
CA SER A 49 33.52 5.29 28.71
C SER A 49 33.42 6.76 29.12
N GLY A 50 32.21 7.20 29.48
CA GLY A 50 31.95 8.55 29.96
C GLY A 50 30.46 8.89 29.88
N SER A 51 29.99 9.77 30.78
CA SER A 51 28.57 10.13 30.86
C SER A 51 28.00 10.66 29.54
N ILE A 52 28.79 11.43 28.78
CA ILE A 52 28.40 11.96 27.47
C ILE A 52 28.17 10.82 26.45
N ILE A 53 29.01 9.79 26.49
CA ILE A 53 28.95 8.66 25.56
C ILE A 53 27.71 7.81 25.87
N GLU A 54 27.47 7.53 27.14
CA GLU A 54 26.30 6.78 27.61
C GLU A 54 24.99 7.51 27.25
N GLU A 55 24.92 8.82 27.46
CA GLU A 55 23.74 9.61 27.13
C GLU A 55 23.51 9.69 25.61
N SER A 56 24.59 9.81 24.83
CA SER A 56 24.52 9.81 23.36
C SER A 56 24.01 8.48 22.82
N LEU A 57 24.52 7.35 23.33
CA LEU A 57 24.06 6.01 22.94
C LEU A 57 22.58 5.81 23.27
N LYS A 58 22.15 6.21 24.48
CA LYS A 58 20.76 6.12 24.90
C LYS A 58 19.83 6.95 24.02
N LEU A 59 20.26 8.14 23.61
CA LEU A 59 19.49 8.99 22.70
C LEU A 59 19.41 8.38 21.30
N LEU A 60 20.49 7.81 20.79
CA LEU A 60 20.53 7.08 19.52
C LEU A 60 19.61 5.86 19.51
N GLU A 61 19.63 5.05 20.57
CA GLU A 61 18.73 3.90 20.72
C GLU A 61 17.26 4.31 20.74
N ASN A 62 16.93 5.39 21.46
CA ASN A 62 15.56 5.91 21.51
C ASN A 62 15.11 6.43 20.14
N ASN A 63 15.94 7.23 19.48
CA ASN A 63 15.65 7.71 18.12
C ASN A 63 15.46 6.55 17.14
N HIS A 64 16.28 5.50 17.24
CA HIS A 64 16.16 4.32 16.39
C HIS A 64 14.82 3.58 16.61
N LYS A 65 14.37 3.46 17.87
CA LYS A 65 13.05 2.88 18.18
C LYS A 65 11.92 3.72 17.60
N ASP A 66 12.00 5.04 17.73
CA ASP A 66 10.99 5.97 17.19
C ASP A 66 10.92 5.88 15.67
N TYR A 67 12.07 5.90 14.99
CA TYR A 67 12.13 5.76 13.54
C TYR A 67 11.59 4.41 13.06
N LYS A 68 11.88 3.33 13.79
CA LYS A 68 11.32 2.00 13.47
C LYS A 68 9.80 2.00 13.58
N SER A 69 9.23 2.64 14.60
CA SER A 69 7.78 2.79 14.72
C SER A 69 7.20 3.56 13.54
N ILE A 70 7.79 4.71 13.21
CA ILE A 70 7.35 5.56 12.09
C ILE A 70 7.40 4.78 10.77
N ILE A 71 8.48 4.05 10.50
CA ILE A 71 8.62 3.22 9.29
C ILE A 71 7.47 2.20 9.20
N ASN A 72 7.18 1.49 10.29
CA ASN A 72 6.10 0.50 10.31
C ASN A 72 4.72 1.12 10.09
N ASP A 73 4.48 2.30 10.68
CA ASP A 73 3.23 3.03 10.51
C ASP A 73 3.05 3.48 9.05
N GLN A 74 4.12 3.99 8.42
CA GLN A 74 4.10 4.41 7.02
C GLN A 74 3.92 3.24 6.05
N ILE A 75 4.54 2.09 6.33
CA ILE A 75 4.32 0.86 5.56
C ILE A 75 2.84 0.45 5.61
N SER A 76 2.26 0.44 6.81
CA SER A 76 0.85 0.07 7.02
C SER A 76 -0.11 1.04 6.33
N LEU A 77 0.16 2.34 6.44
CA LEU A 77 -0.63 3.37 5.77
C LEU A 77 -0.55 3.24 4.25
N MET A 78 0.64 2.94 3.71
CA MET A 78 0.81 2.76 2.26
C MET A 78 0.03 1.55 1.75
N ASP A 79 -0.04 0.45 2.50
CA ASP A 79 -0.87 -0.71 2.13
C ASP A 79 -2.36 -0.38 2.10
N ILE A 80 -2.84 0.40 3.08
CA ILE A 80 -4.24 0.87 3.10
C ILE A 80 -4.54 1.75 1.89
N LEU A 81 -3.67 2.71 1.59
CA LEU A 81 -3.86 3.62 0.46
C LEU A 81 -3.80 2.91 -0.89
N ALA A 82 -2.88 1.96 -1.05
CA ALA A 82 -2.75 1.15 -2.26
C ALA A 82 -4.00 0.31 -2.51
N ASN A 83 -4.54 -0.33 -1.46
CA ASN A 83 -5.79 -1.07 -1.54
C ASN A 83 -6.96 -0.17 -1.93
N ARG A 84 -7.11 0.99 -1.27
CA ARG A 84 -8.18 1.94 -1.59
C ARG A 84 -8.12 2.45 -3.02
N TYR A 85 -6.92 2.80 -3.49
CA TYR A 85 -6.72 3.25 -4.87
C TYR A 85 -7.07 2.14 -5.87
N HIS A 86 -6.56 0.93 -5.62
CA HIS A 86 -6.83 -0.24 -6.43
C HIS A 86 -8.34 -0.54 -6.53
N ASP A 87 -9.04 -0.54 -5.40
CA ASP A 87 -10.49 -0.77 -5.36
C ASP A 87 -11.21 0.33 -6.11
N HIS A 88 -10.87 1.60 -5.86
CA HIS A 88 -11.54 2.74 -6.47
C HIS A 88 -11.47 2.71 -8.00
N ILE A 89 -10.29 2.47 -8.58
CA ILE A 89 -10.13 2.40 -10.04
C ILE A 89 -10.90 1.23 -10.63
N ASN A 90 -10.84 0.05 -9.99
CA ASN A 90 -11.55 -1.13 -10.47
C ASN A 90 -13.08 -1.00 -10.33
N GLU A 91 -13.57 -0.27 -9.33
CA GLU A 91 -14.97 0.09 -9.19
C GLU A 91 -15.41 1.10 -10.26
N MET A 92 -14.58 2.11 -10.58
CA MET A 92 -14.86 3.06 -11.66
C MET A 92 -14.93 2.39 -13.03
N ASN A 93 -14.17 1.30 -13.22
CA ASN A 93 -14.13 0.55 -14.47
C ASN A 93 -15.33 -0.40 -14.68
N LYS A 94 -16.31 -0.42 -13.78
CA LYS A 94 -17.55 -1.19 -13.94
C LYS A 94 -18.79 -0.32 -13.81
N GLN A 95 -19.83 -0.67 -14.54
CA GLN A 95 -21.15 -0.02 -14.45
C GLN A 95 -22.26 -1.05 -14.58
N SER A 96 -23.35 -0.86 -13.84
CA SER A 96 -24.58 -1.63 -14.03
C SER A 96 -25.35 -1.05 -15.21
N ILE A 97 -25.56 -1.84 -16.26
CA ILE A 97 -26.31 -1.45 -17.45
C ILE A 97 -27.65 -2.17 -17.43
N THR A 98 -28.75 -1.41 -17.53
CA THR A 98 -30.10 -1.95 -17.70
C THR A 98 -30.59 -1.66 -19.12
N VAL A 99 -30.98 -2.71 -19.84
CA VAL A 99 -31.56 -2.62 -21.18
C VAL A 99 -33.05 -2.92 -21.09
N TYR A 100 -33.88 -1.99 -21.54
CA TYR A 100 -35.32 -2.17 -21.67
C TYR A 100 -35.65 -2.65 -23.08
N TYR A 101 -36.51 -3.67 -23.20
CA TYR A 101 -36.88 -4.25 -24.49
C TYR A 101 -38.37 -4.62 -24.56
N GLU A 102 -38.88 -4.67 -25.79
CA GLU A 102 -40.21 -5.18 -26.11
C GLU A 102 -40.06 -6.35 -27.06
N GLU A 103 -40.70 -7.48 -26.72
CA GLU A 103 -40.71 -8.66 -27.58
C GLU A 103 -41.78 -8.47 -28.66
N ILE A 104 -41.35 -8.37 -29.93
CA ILE A 104 -42.26 -8.31 -31.07
C ILE A 104 -42.46 -9.74 -31.56
N GLU A 105 -43.66 -10.30 -31.37
CA GLU A 105 -44.06 -11.57 -32.00
C GLU A 105 -44.12 -11.39 -33.53
N THR A 106 -43.00 -11.67 -34.20
CA THR A 106 -42.96 -11.74 -35.66
C THR A 106 -43.58 -13.07 -36.07
N LYS A 107 -44.86 -13.05 -36.47
CA LYS A 107 -45.46 -14.17 -37.21
C LYS A 107 -44.69 -14.34 -38.51
N LEU A 108 -43.84 -15.37 -38.57
CA LEU A 108 -43.19 -15.80 -39.81
C LEU A 108 -44.29 -16.04 -40.87
N PRO A 109 -44.25 -15.39 -42.04
CA PRO A 109 -45.16 -15.71 -43.12
C PRO A 109 -44.90 -17.16 -43.56
N LYS A 110 -45.99 -17.93 -43.64
CA LYS A 110 -46.00 -19.32 -44.14
C LYS A 110 -45.59 -19.40 -45.60
#